data_AF-A0A859CUF4-F1
#
_entry.id   AF-A0A859CUF4-F1
#
_cell.length_a   1.000
_cell.length_b   1.000
_cell.length_c   1.000
_cell.angle_alpha   90.00
_cell.angle_beta   90.00
_cell.angle_gamma   90.00
#
_symmetry.space_group_name_H-M   'P 1'
#
loop_
_entity.id
_entity.type
_entity.pdbx_description
1 polymer ?
#
loop_
_entity_poly.entity_id
_entity_poly.type
_entity_poly.pdbx_seq_one_letter_code
_entity_poly.pdbx_strand_id
1 'polypeptide(L)'
;MMKQIINGLESIPFSLRKKARQEISDLLKLGKRSRRWKKLSNKKDWISCKLNKCYRLVVMLSRVSTGPYICMNHSDYDKRFR
;
A
#
# COMPACT_ATOMS: atom_id res chain seq x y z
N MET A 1 -13.76 13.48 6.08
CA MET A 1 -12.70 12.64 5.47
C MET A 1 -13.29 11.26 5.19
N MET A 2 -13.28 10.80 3.94
CA MET A 2 -13.64 9.41 3.65
C MET A 2 -12.61 8.47 4.29
N LYS A 3 -13.08 7.39 4.91
CA LYS A 3 -12.24 6.41 5.58
C LYS A 3 -11.72 5.42 4.53
N GLN A 4 -10.42 5.37 4.31
CA GLN A 4 -9.84 4.40 3.37
C GLN A 4 -10.02 2.98 3.90
N ILE A 5 -10.41 2.07 3.01
CA ILE A 5 -10.50 0.65 3.32
C ILE A 5 -9.07 0.08 3.28
N ILE A 6 -8.61 -0.50 4.39
CA ILE A 6 -7.28 -1.12 4.48
C ILE A 6 -7.44 -2.56 4.97
N ASN A 7 -7.21 -3.51 4.07
CA ASN A 7 -7.26 -4.94 4.34
C ASN A 7 -5.91 -5.42 4.90
N GLY A 8 -5.95 -6.36 5.83
CA GLY A 8 -4.74 -6.94 6.44
C GLY A 8 -4.04 -6.04 7.47
N LEU A 9 -4.67 -4.93 7.87
CA LEU A 9 -4.11 -4.02 8.87
C LEU A 9 -4.04 -4.67 10.27
N GLU A 10 -4.98 -5.56 10.58
CA GLU A 10 -4.97 -6.30 11.85
C GLU A 10 -3.83 -7.33 11.94
N SER A 11 -3.38 -7.84 10.78
CA SER A 11 -2.34 -8.85 10.66
C SER A 11 -0.91 -8.28 10.72
N ILE A 12 -0.74 -6.98 10.95
CA ILE A 12 0.58 -6.34 11.07
C ILE A 12 0.78 -5.66 12.44
N PRO A 13 2.05 -5.50 12.88
CA PRO A 13 2.38 -4.78 14.11
C PRO A 13 1.78 -3.38 14.19
N PHE A 14 1.35 -2.98 15.39
CA PHE A 14 0.69 -1.69 15.64
C PHE A 14 1.47 -0.48 15.12
N SER A 15 2.80 -0.47 15.28
CA SER A 15 3.69 0.58 14.76
C SER A 15 3.62 0.73 13.24
N LEU A 16 3.42 -0.37 12.51
CA LEU A 16 3.25 -0.36 11.06
C LEU A 16 1.84 0.07 10.65
N ARG A 17 0.82 -0.13 11.48
CA ARG A 17 -0.54 0.35 11.18
C ARG A 17 -0.59 1.87 11.07
N LYS A 18 0.08 2.57 11.99
CA LYS A 18 0.23 4.04 11.94
C LYS A 18 0.99 4.46 10.68
N LYS A 19 2.10 3.77 10.38
CA LYS A 19 2.89 4.03 9.16
C LYS A 19 2.08 3.83 7.89
N ALA A 20 1.31 2.74 7.78
CA ALA A 20 0.48 2.46 6.61
C ALA A 20 -0.54 3.58 6.35
N ARG A 21 -1.24 4.04 7.39
CA ARG A 21 -2.16 5.18 7.28
C ARG A 21 -1.45 6.47 6.84
N GLN A 22 -0.25 6.73 7.37
CA GLN A 22 0.55 7.88 6.96
C GLN A 22 0.92 7.82 5.47
N GLU A 23 1.44 6.67 5.01
CA GLU A 23 1.82 6.48 3.59
C GLU A 23 0.63 6.62 2.64
N ILE A 24 -0.56 6.20 3.06
CA ILE A 24 -1.81 6.40 2.32
C ILE A 24 -2.16 7.89 2.24
N SER A 25 -2.12 8.60 3.37
CA SER A 25 -2.36 10.04 3.43
C SER A 25 -1.39 10.82 2.54
N ASP A 26 -0.10 10.46 2.58
CA ASP A 26 0.92 11.09 1.76
C ASP A 26 0.73 10.78 0.27
N LEU A 27 0.32 9.56 -0.08
CA LEU A 27 -0.03 9.22 -1.46
C LEU A 27 -1.22 10.05 -1.95
N LEU A 28 -2.26 10.23 -1.14
CA LEU A 28 -3.44 11.01 -1.52
C LEU A 28 -3.10 12.49 -1.72
N LYS A 29 -2.18 13.03 -0.92
CA LYS A 29 -1.73 14.43 -1.03
C LYS A 29 -0.78 14.65 -2.21
N LEU A 30 0.18 13.75 -2.41
CA LEU A 30 1.26 13.91 -3.39
C LEU A 30 0.93 13.29 -4.76
N GLY A 31 -0.01 12.33 -4.81
CA GLY A 31 -0.36 11.58 -5.99
C GLY A 31 0.87 10.97 -6.67
N LYS A 32 1.03 11.23 -7.97
CA LYS A 32 2.15 10.76 -8.80
C LYS A 32 3.53 11.26 -8.33
N ARG A 33 3.61 12.28 -7.47
CA ARG A 33 4.88 12.81 -6.93
C ARG A 33 5.42 11.98 -5.77
N SER A 34 4.65 11.02 -5.26
CA SER A 34 5.10 10.18 -4.14
C SER A 34 6.21 9.22 -4.56
N ARG A 35 7.44 9.50 -4.12
CA ARG A 35 8.62 8.66 -4.44
C ARG A 35 8.61 7.28 -3.76
N ARG A 36 7.78 7.11 -2.73
CA ARG A 36 7.67 5.84 -1.98
C ARG A 36 6.80 4.81 -2.68
N TRP A 37 5.87 5.25 -3.52
CA TRP A 37 4.94 4.38 -4.22
C TRP A 37 5.45 4.10 -5.63
N LYS A 38 5.67 2.82 -5.91
CA LYS A 38 6.25 2.35 -7.18
C LYS A 38 5.25 1.49 -7.93
N LYS A 39 5.13 1.73 -9.24
CA LYS A 39 4.37 0.83 -10.13
C LYS A 39 5.02 -0.55 -10.16
N LEU A 40 4.18 -1.58 -10.19
CA LEU A 40 4.63 -2.95 -10.32
C LEU A 40 4.91 -3.25 -11.79
N SER A 41 6.05 -3.88 -12.08
CA SER A 41 6.44 -4.23 -13.46
C SER A 41 5.47 -5.22 -14.10
N ASN A 42 5.08 -6.24 -13.34
CA ASN A 42 4.28 -7.36 -13.82
C ASN A 42 2.77 -7.07 -13.76
N LYS A 43 2.37 -6.02 -13.02
CA LYS A 43 0.97 -5.58 -12.87
C LYS A 43 0.91 -4.05 -12.93
N LYS A 44 0.93 -3.50 -14.14
CA LYS A 44 1.07 -2.05 -14.42
C LYS A 44 -0.01 -1.18 -13.76
N ASP A 45 -1.18 -1.75 -13.49
CA ASP A 45 -2.31 -1.06 -12.83
C ASP A 45 -2.19 -1.02 -11.30
N TRP A 46 -1.13 -1.60 -10.74
CA TRP A 46 -0.90 -1.67 -9.31
C TRP A 46 0.34 -0.87 -8.91
N ILE A 47 0.26 -0.28 -7.72
CA ILE A 47 1.38 0.38 -7.06
C ILE A 47 1.63 -0.25 -5.71
N SER A 48 2.89 -0.23 -5.28
CA SER A 48 3.33 -0.72 -3.98
C SER A 48 4.14 0.32 -3.21
N CYS A 49 4.01 0.27 -1.89
CA CYS A 49 4.84 1.00 -0.95
C CYS A 49 5.46 0.02 0.06
N LYS A 50 6.74 0.24 0.37
CA LYS A 50 7.47 -0.54 1.37
C LYS A 50 7.21 0.04 2.76
N LEU A 51 6.48 -0.72 3.60
CA LEU A 51 6.32 -0.35 5.01
C LEU A 51 7.59 -0.66 5.80
N ASN A 52 8.16 -1.86 5.64
CA ASN A 52 9.47 -2.24 6.18
C ASN A 52 10.06 -3.41 5.37
N LYS A 53 11.08 -4.11 5.93
CA LYS A 53 11.67 -5.29 5.27
C LYS A 53 10.66 -6.44 5.10
N CYS A 54 9.71 -6.61 6.02
CA CYS A 54 8.78 -7.74 6.06
C CYS A 54 7.39 -7.44 5.47
N TYR A 55 6.99 -6.18 5.29
CA TYR A 55 5.62 -5.82 4.92
C TYR A 55 5.58 -4.82 3.77
N ARG A 56 4.54 -4.97 2.95
CA ARG A 56 4.24 -4.13 1.79
C ARG A 56 2.78 -3.67 1.87
N LEU A 57 2.53 -2.48 1.35
CA LEU A 57 1.21 -1.93 1.12
C LEU A 57 1.01 -1.82 -0.39
N VAL A 58 -0.13 -2.28 -0.91
CA VAL A 58 -0.44 -2.23 -2.34
C VAL A 58 -1.85 -1.71 -2.59
N VAL A 59 -2.06 -1.06 -3.73
CA VAL A 59 -3.37 -0.59 -4.19
C VAL A 59 -3.40 -0.51 -5.72
N MET A 60 -4.58 -0.65 -6.30
CA MET A 60 -4.79 -0.34 -7.72
C MET A 60 -4.75 1.17 -7.96
N LEU A 61 -4.14 1.59 -9.08
CA LEU A 61 -4.06 2.99 -9.49
C LEU A 61 -5.45 3.65 -9.59
N SER A 62 -6.42 2.94 -10.17
CA SER A 62 -7.81 3.40 -10.28
C SER A 62 -8.55 3.51 -8.95
N ARG A 63 -8.01 2.91 -7.89
CA ARG A 63 -8.61 2.83 -6.55
C ARG A 63 -7.79 3.54 -5.48
N VAL A 64 -6.84 4.40 -5.84
CA VAL A 64 -6.03 5.14 -4.86
C VAL A 64 -6.93 5.96 -3.92
N SER A 65 -7.95 6.64 -4.43
CA SER A 65 -8.81 7.51 -3.60
C SER A 65 -9.73 6.75 -2.62
N THR A 66 -10.09 5.50 -2.94
CA THR A 66 -11.16 4.75 -2.25
C THR A 66 -10.67 3.46 -1.58
N GLY A 67 -9.60 2.85 -2.10
CA GLY A 67 -9.14 1.53 -1.73
C GLY A 67 -9.92 0.40 -2.42
N PRO A 68 -9.75 -0.85 -1.96
CA PRO A 68 -9.02 -1.25 -0.76
C PRO A 68 -7.51 -1.17 -0.96
N TYR A 69 -6.83 -0.64 0.04
CA TYR A 69 -5.41 -0.85 0.25
C TYR A 69 -5.20 -2.22 0.87
N ILE A 70 -4.18 -2.95 0.44
CA ILE A 70 -3.90 -4.29 0.94
C ILE A 70 -2.54 -4.26 1.61
N CYS A 71 -2.50 -4.56 2.90
CA CYS A 71 -1.28 -4.78 3.64
C CYS A 71 -1.01 -6.28 3.73
N MET A 72 0.21 -6.69 3.39
CA MET A 72 0.62 -8.09 3.42
C MET A 72 2.11 -8.22 3.72
N ASN A 73 2.53 -9.40 4.16
CA ASN A 73 3.94 -9.70 4.34
C ASN A 73 4.66 -9.81 2.98
N HIS A 74 5.99 -9.82 3.01
CA HIS A 74 6.82 -9.83 1.82
C HIS A 74 6.68 -11.12 1.02
N SER A 75 6.51 -12.26 1.69
CA SER A 75 6.35 -13.57 1.04
C SER A 75 5.06 -13.66 0.25
N ASP A 76 3.94 -13.21 0.81
CA ASP A 76 2.64 -13.16 0.14
C ASP A 76 2.63 -12.14 -1.00
N TYR A 77 3.33 -11.01 -0.80
CA TYR A 77 3.53 -10.03 -1.85
C TYR A 77 4.29 -10.64 -3.03
N ASP A 78 5.41 -11.32 -2.79
CA ASP A 78 6.22 -11.91 -3.85
C ASP A 78 5.41 -12.97 -4.62
N LYS A 79 4.71 -13.88 -3.93
CA LYS A 79 3.83 -14.88 -4.58
C LYS A 79 2.76 -14.29 -5.49
N ARG A 80 2.27 -13.08 -5.19
CA ARG A 80 1.12 -12.47 -5.88
C ARG A 80 1.50 -11.44 -6.94
N PHE A 81 2.66 -10.81 -6.81
CA PHE A 81 3.04 -9.63 -7.58
C PHE A 81 4.41 -9.71 -8.25
N ARG A 82 5.23 -10.72 -7.91
CA ARG A 82 6.53 -10.94 -8.50
C ARG A 82 6.50 -12.21 -9.33
#